data_AF-A0A6A0AGU6-F1
#
_entry.id   AF-A0A6A0AGU6-F1
#
_cell.length_a   1.000
_cell.length_b   1.000
_cell.length_c   1.000
_cell.angle_alpha   90.00
_cell.angle_beta   90.00
_cell.angle_gamma   90.00
#
_symmetry.space_group_name_H-M   'P 1'
#
loop_
_entity.id
_entity.type
_entity.pdbx_description
1 polymer ?
#
loop_
_entity_poly.entity_id
_entity_poly.type
_entity_poly.pdbx_seq_one_letter_code
_entity_poly.pdbx_strand_id
1 'polypeptide(L)' 'MTQLRHWVLTHFHADHYRGLTKSFSLGKVVCSAVTAQLVSTKLRVPMSNLLVLPMNQAVEVADGVSLTLVDANHCPGAA' A
#
# COMPACT_ATOMS: atom_id res chain seq x y z
N MET A 1 19.60 5.61 13.19
CA MET A 1 18.32 6.00 12.58
C MET A 1 17.79 4.80 11.81
N THR A 2 16.71 4.18 12.25
CA THR A 2 16.07 3.08 11.51
C THR A 2 15.45 3.64 10.23
N GLN A 3 16.01 3.27 9.08
CA GLN A 3 15.47 3.63 7.77
C GLN A 3 14.04 3.09 7.65
N LEU A 4 13.06 4.00 7.54
CA LEU A 4 11.66 3.64 7.25
C LEU A 4 11.59 3.08 5.83
N ARG A 5 11.25 1.79 5.72
CA ARG A 5 11.05 1.13 4.42
C ARG A 5 9.56 1.14 4.06
N HIS A 6 9.25 1.71 2.91
CA HIS A 6 7.93 1.71 2.31
C HIS A 6 7.88 0.74 1.13
N TRP A 7 6.83 -0.08 1.07
CA TRP A 7 6.58 -1.04 0.01
C TRP A 7 5.30 -0.65 -0.71
N VAL A 8 5.39 -0.23 -1.98
CA VAL A 8 4.20 0.19 -2.73
C VAL A 8 3.50 -1.05 -3.30
N LEU A 9 2.20 -1.19 -3.04
CA LEU A 9 1.34 -2.20 -3.66
C LEU A 9 0.31 -1.48 -4.54
N THR A 10 0.42 -1.67 -5.85
CA THR A 10 -0.42 -0.99 -6.85
C THR A 10 -1.88 -1.43 -6.76
N HIS A 11 -2.14 -2.74 -6.72
CA HIS A 11 -3.49 -3.28 -6.65
C HIS A 11 -3.55 -4.71 -6.10
N PHE A 12 -4.77 -5.18 -5.82
CA PHE A 12 -5.04 -6.47 -5.18
C PHE A 12 -5.17 -7.64 -6.17
N HIS A 13 -4.16 -7.88 -7.00
CA HIS A 13 -4.02 -9.12 -7.77
C HIS A 13 -2.87 -9.99 -7.24
N ALA A 14 -3.04 -11.31 -7.31
CA ALA A 14 -2.20 -12.27 -6.59
C ALA A 14 -0.73 -12.31 -7.03
N ASP A 15 -0.47 -12.01 -8.30
CA ASP A 15 0.85 -11.83 -8.87
C ASP A 15 1.55 -10.56 -8.35
N HIS A 16 0.80 -9.53 -7.93
CA HIS A 16 1.33 -8.29 -7.36
C HIS A 16 1.53 -8.33 -5.85
N TYR A 17 0.64 -8.99 -5.09
CA TYR A 17 0.79 -9.09 -3.63
C TYR A 17 1.52 -10.35 -3.17
N ARG A 18 2.04 -11.18 -4.08
CA ARG A 18 2.65 -12.47 -3.74
C ARG A 18 3.72 -12.32 -2.65
N GLY A 19 3.54 -13.06 -1.55
CA GLY A 19 4.44 -13.01 -0.38
C GLY A 19 4.00 -12.07 0.73
N LEU A 20 3.03 -11.17 0.47
CA LEU A 20 2.39 -10.38 1.52
C LEU A 20 1.49 -11.28 2.37
N THR A 21 1.74 -11.30 3.68
CA THR A 21 1.04 -12.15 4.65
C THR A 21 0.78 -11.38 5.95
N LYS A 22 -0.10 -11.91 6.80
CA LYS A 22 -0.40 -11.34 8.14
C LYS A 22 0.83 -11.02 9.00
N SER A 23 1.95 -11.72 8.79
CA SER A 23 3.20 -11.58 9.53
C SER A 23 4.22 -10.65 8.85
N PHE A 24 3.83 -9.93 7.79
CA PHE A 24 4.71 -8.99 7.12
C PHE A 24 5.21 -7.91 8.09
N SER A 25 6.54 -7.84 8.25
CA SER A 25 7.22 -6.97 9.21
C SER A 25 8.46 -6.27 8.63
N LEU A 26 8.54 -6.14 7.30
CA LEU A 26 9.69 -5.52 6.61
C LEU A 26 9.56 -4.01 6.42
N GLY A 27 8.41 -3.43 6.75
CA GLY A 27 8.10 -2.02 6.58
C GLY A 27 6.60 -1.76 6.56
N LYS A 28 6.20 -0.59 6.06
CA LYS A 28 4.80 -0.23 5.79
C LYS A 28 4.45 -0.52 4.34
N VAL A 29 3.26 -1.05 4.07
CA VAL A 29 2.75 -1.19 2.70
C VAL A 29 1.93 0.03 2.33
N VAL A 30 2.35 0.74 1.29
CA VAL A 30 1.69 1.94 0.76
C VAL A 30 0.71 1.52 -0.33
N CYS A 31 -0.56 1.91 -0.21
CA CYS A 31 -1.58 1.58 -1.21
C CYS A 31 -2.83 2.48 -1.10
N SER A 32 -3.75 2.33 -2.04
CA SER A 32 -5.07 2.98 -2.01
C SER A 32 -5.96 2.43 -0.89
N ALA A 33 -7.01 3.17 -0.52
CA ALA A 33 -7.96 2.74 0.52
C ALA A 33 -8.63 1.38 0.21
N VAL A 34 -9.00 1.16 -1.05
CA VAL A 34 -9.64 -0.10 -1.47
C VAL A 34 -8.65 -1.27 -1.39
N THR A 35 -7.42 -1.09 -1.88
CA THR A 35 -6.37 -2.11 -1.78
C THR A 35 -6.05 -2.41 -0.31
N ALA A 36 -5.95 -1.39 0.55
CA ALA A 36 -5.69 -1.57 1.98
C ALA A 36 -6.78 -2.40 2.68
N GLN A 37 -8.05 -2.12 2.38
CA GLN A 37 -9.17 -2.88 2.93
C GLN A 37 -9.14 -4.34 2.50
N LEU A 38 -8.84 -4.62 1.23
CA LEU A 38 -8.72 -5.99 0.72
C LEU A 38 -7.52 -6.72 1.35
N VAL A 39 -6.37 -6.06 1.45
CA VAL A 39 -5.17 -6.60 2.10
C VAL A 39 -5.46 -6.93 3.57
N SER A 40 -6.11 -6.03 4.31
CA SER A 40 -6.41 -6.26 5.72
C SER A 40 -7.45 -7.36 5.92
N THR A 41 -8.52 -7.38 5.13
CA THR A 41 -9.60 -8.36 5.30
C THR A 41 -9.26 -9.75 4.75
N LYS A 42 -8.56 -9.84 3.61
CA LYS A 42 -8.26 -11.10 2.93
C LYS A 42 -6.91 -11.69 3.35
N LEU A 43 -5.87 -10.87 3.47
CA LEU A 43 -4.52 -11.33 3.84
C LEU A 43 -4.23 -11.19 5.35
N ARG A 44 -5.15 -10.54 6.09
CA ARG A 44 -5.05 -10.34 7.55
C ARG A 44 -3.82 -9.53 7.98
N VAL A 45 -3.32 -8.67 7.10
CA VAL A 45 -2.29 -7.68 7.46
C VAL A 45 -2.95 -6.63 8.36
N PRO A 46 -2.36 -6.31 9.53
CA PRO A 46 -2.90 -5.26 10.40
C PRO A 46 -2.95 -3.92 9.67
N MET A 47 -4.04 -3.16 9.84
CA MET A 47 -4.15 -1.79 9.29
C MET A 47 -3.00 -0.89 9.75
N SER A 48 -2.47 -1.13 10.96
CA SER A 48 -1.28 -0.44 11.46
C SER A 48 -0.01 -0.72 10.67
N ASN A 49 0.05 -1.74 9.81
CA ASN A 49 1.17 -2.01 8.90
C ASN A 49 0.94 -1.45 7.49
N LEU A 50 -0.20 -0.78 7.25
CA LEU A 50 -0.55 -0.17 5.98
C LEU A 50 -0.43 1.36 6.08
N LEU A 51 0.09 1.99 5.04
CA LEU A 51 0.07 3.44 4.84
C LEU A 51 -0.91 3.73 3.70
N VAL A 52 -2.10 4.18 4.06
CA VAL A 52 -3.18 4.40 3.10
C VAL A 52 -3.08 5.82 2.56
N LEU A 53 -2.97 5.97 1.24
CA LEU A 53 -2.89 7.28 0.60
C LEU A 53 -4.21 7.64 -0.13
N PRO A 54 -4.58 8.93 -0.17
CA PRO A 54 -5.65 9.44 -1.02
C PRO A 54 -5.26 9.41 -2.50
N MET A 55 -6.28 9.36 -3.36
CA MET A 55 -6.11 9.49 -4.81
C MET A 55 -5.88 10.95 -5.21
N ASN A 56 -5.09 11.17 -6.26
CA ASN A 56 -4.86 12.47 -6.91
C ASN A 56 -4.33 13.57 -5.98
N GLN A 57 -3.63 13.18 -4.92
CA GLN A 57 -3.00 14.08 -3.97
C GLN A 57 -1.57 13.62 -3.67
N ALA A 58 -0.61 14.54 -3.76
CA ALA A 58 0.77 14.29 -3.35
C ALA A 58 0.87 14.18 -1.84
N VAL A 59 1.44 13.09 -1.35
CA VAL A 59 1.72 12.84 0.07
C VAL A 59 3.19 12.51 0.24
N GLU A 60 3.86 13.25 1.11
CA GLU A 60 5.24 12.95 1.50
C GLU A 60 5.27 11.69 2.38
N VAL A 61 5.95 10.65 1.90
CA VAL A 61 6.04 9.34 2.58
C VAL A 61 7.42 9.09 3.19
N ALA A 62 8.44 9.82 2.77
CA ALA A 62 9.77 9.82 3.36
C ALA A 62 10.44 11.17 3.06
N ASP A 63 11.55 11.48 3.73
CA ASP A 63 12.25 12.76 3.60
C ASP A 63 12.52 13.11 2.12
N GLY A 64 11.79 14.11 1.60
CA GLY A 64 11.92 14.58 0.22
C GLY A 64 11.33 13.66 -0.84
N VAL A 65 10.58 12.61 -0.46
CA VAL A 65 9.92 11.66 -1.37
C VAL A 65 8.41 11.72 -1.19
N SER A 66 7.73 12.18 -2.24
CA SER A 66 6.27 12.22 -2.31
C SER A 66 5.73 11.19 -3.30
N LEU A 67 4.57 10.62 -2.98
CA LEU A 67 3.80 9.74 -3.87
C LEU A 67 2.45 10.37 -4.17
N THR A 68 1.98 10.21 -5.40
CA THR A 68 0.60 10.53 -5.82
C THR A 68 0.00 9.28 -6.44
N LEU A 69 -1.11 8.80 -5.89
CA LEU A 69 -1.85 7.67 -6.47
C LEU A 69 -2.76 8.19 -7.59
N VAL A 70 -2.68 7.59 -8.78
CA VAL A 70 -3.50 7.95 -9.96
C VAL A 70 -4.34 6.75 -10.35
N ASP A 71 -5.61 6.96 -10.70
CA ASP A 71 -6.50 5.85 -11.06
C ASP A 71 -5.98 5.11 -12.31
N ALA A 72 -5.82 3.79 -12.20
CA ALA A 72 -5.27 2.97 -13.27
C ALA A 72 -6.33 2.46 -14.28
N ASN A 73 -7.62 2.71 -14.05
CA ASN A 73 -8.74 2.23 -14.87
C ASN A 73 -8.68 0.70 -15.14
N HIS A 74 -8.32 -0.09 -14.12
CA HIS A 74 -8.10 -1.54 -14.23
C HIS A 74 -9.07 -2.34 -13.35
N CYS A 75 -8.86 -2.32 -12.03
CA CYS A 75 -9.75 -2.90 -11.04
C CYS A 75 -9.94 -1.94 -9.85
N PRO A 76 -10.96 -2.13 -8.99
CA PRO A 76 -11.20 -1.23 -7.88
C PRO A 76 -9.97 -1.09 -6.98
N GLY A 77 -9.49 0.15 -6.81
CA GLY A 77 -8.32 0.44 -5.99
C GLY A 77 -6.98 0.37 -6.69
N ALA A 78 -6.93 0.05 -7.98
CA ALA A 78 -5.70 0.06 -8.74
C ALA A 78 -5.17 1.49 -8.94
N ALA A 79 -3.92 1.69 -8.53
CA ALA A 79 -3.20 2.95 -8.64
C ALA A 79 -1.70 2.74 -8.90
#